data_AF-A0A1T0AX57-F1
#
_entry.id   AF-A0A1T0AX57-F1
#
_cell.length_a   1.000
_cell.length_b   1.000
_cell.length_c   1.000
_cell.angle_alpha   90.00
_cell.angle_beta   90.00
_cell.angle_gamma   90.00
#
_symmetry.space_group_name_H-M   'P 1'
#
loop_
_entity.id
_entity.type
_entity.pdbx_description
1 polymer ?
#
loop_
_entity_poly.entity_id
_entity_poly.type
_entity_poly.pdbx_seq_one_letter_code
_entity_poly.pdbx_strand_id
1 'polypeptide(L)'
;MQPKGKPTLAQTQRALVEAVRQGNTDPLNGYAPNRLAVYARLVRNNTFGFVDRCFVEAQRHISPEQWLQTKELFVREGKAHSPYFQDIAGEFLTFCQARNLFSENILALMDFENTQLLAEVSQAQVPSEFEWDSATVMQFSDAAYLKSYEVDFLSTDFAEFTLAPTQVLVWRDSDFDVNYQALTELDFWLLSYLQEQASALDEVLTALKEVVEDSTHLISILEQIWRKWINAEVIYPQTN
;
A
#
# COMPACT_ATOMS: atom_id res chain seq x y z
N MET A 1 -15.06 -41.84 -33.28
CA MET A 1 -14.01 -40.85 -32.95
C MET A 1 -14.60 -39.47 -33.16
N GLN A 2 -14.97 -38.76 -32.09
CA GLN A 2 -15.42 -37.36 -32.18
C GLN A 2 -14.21 -36.42 -32.10
N PRO A 3 -14.21 -35.29 -32.83
CA PRO A 3 -13.09 -34.36 -32.84
C PRO A 3 -13.00 -33.63 -31.49
N LYS A 4 -11.84 -33.69 -30.82
CA LYS A 4 -11.56 -32.88 -29.63
C LYS A 4 -11.61 -31.40 -30.03
N GLY A 5 -12.68 -30.70 -29.63
CA GLY A 5 -12.84 -29.27 -29.87
C GLY A 5 -11.71 -28.47 -29.24
N LYS A 6 -11.31 -27.37 -29.91
CA LYS A 6 -10.33 -26.41 -29.37
C LYS A 6 -10.76 -25.98 -27.97
N PRO A 7 -9.86 -26.02 -26.96
CA PRO A 7 -10.19 -25.61 -25.61
C PRO A 7 -10.64 -24.15 -25.61
N THR A 8 -11.67 -23.83 -24.83
CA THR A 8 -12.15 -22.45 -24.70
C THR A 8 -11.12 -21.60 -23.96
N LEU A 9 -11.24 -20.27 -24.08
CA LEU A 9 -10.31 -19.33 -23.43
C LEU A 9 -10.28 -19.54 -21.90
N ALA A 10 -11.44 -19.78 -21.29
CA ALA A 10 -11.58 -20.07 -19.86
C ALA A 10 -10.93 -21.41 -19.46
N GLN A 11 -11.01 -22.45 -20.30
CA GLN A 11 -10.34 -23.72 -20.06
C GLN A 11 -8.82 -23.58 -20.15
N THR A 12 -8.34 -22.79 -21.12
CA THR A 12 -6.91 -22.50 -21.29
C THR A 12 -6.37 -21.66 -20.13
N GLN A 13 -7.13 -20.67 -19.65
CA GLN A 13 -6.77 -19.87 -18.46
C GLN A 13 -6.69 -20.72 -17.18
N ARG A 14 -7.68 -21.58 -16.90
CA ARG A 14 -7.64 -22.48 -15.72
C ARG A 14 -6.45 -23.42 -15.75
N ALA A 15 -6.19 -23.98 -16.93
CA ALA A 15 -5.08 -24.88 -17.19
C ALA A 15 -3.71 -24.21 -16.98
N LEU A 16 -3.58 -22.93 -17.35
CA LEU A 16 -2.40 -22.11 -17.07
C LEU A 16 -2.23 -21.81 -15.58
N VAL A 17 -3.32 -21.45 -14.89
CA VAL A 17 -3.31 -21.22 -13.43
C VAL A 17 -2.90 -22.48 -12.67
N GLU A 18 -3.40 -23.64 -13.09
CA GLU A 18 -3.07 -24.92 -12.46
C GLU A 18 -1.60 -25.32 -12.67
N ALA A 19 -1.05 -25.08 -13.87
CA ALA A 19 0.37 -25.29 -14.14
C ALA A 19 1.29 -24.34 -13.34
N VAL A 20 0.88 -23.07 -13.15
CA VAL A 20 1.58 -22.12 -12.26
C VAL A 20 1.57 -22.62 -10.81
N ARG A 21 0.43 -23.13 -10.33
CA ARG A 21 0.26 -23.59 -8.94
C ARG A 21 1.03 -24.87 -8.63
N GLN A 22 1.09 -25.81 -9.58
CA GLN A 22 1.67 -27.14 -9.34
C GLN A 22 3.15 -27.23 -9.73
N GLY A 23 3.68 -26.24 -10.47
CA GLY A 23 5.06 -26.26 -10.98
C GLY A 23 5.36 -27.44 -11.92
N ASN A 24 4.35 -28.22 -12.30
CA ASN A 24 4.46 -29.40 -13.13
C ASN A 24 3.37 -29.38 -14.20
N THR A 25 3.72 -29.81 -15.40
CA THR A 25 2.85 -29.74 -16.58
C THR A 25 2.42 -31.12 -16.99
N ASP A 26 1.22 -31.53 -16.58
CA ASP A 26 0.55 -32.60 -17.32
C ASP A 26 0.06 -32.03 -18.67
N PRO A 27 0.21 -32.73 -19.81
CA PRO A 27 -0.04 -32.16 -21.13
C PRO A 27 -1.53 -31.83 -21.32
N LEU A 28 -1.87 -30.57 -21.14
CA LEU A 28 -3.19 -30.05 -21.43
C LEU A 28 -3.45 -30.10 -22.94
N ASN A 29 -4.29 -31.05 -23.36
CA ASN A 29 -5.07 -31.04 -24.60
C ASN A 29 -4.36 -30.41 -25.82
N GLY A 30 -3.12 -30.85 -26.12
CA GLY A 30 -2.42 -30.48 -27.35
C GLY A 30 -1.55 -29.21 -27.29
N TYR A 31 -1.38 -28.57 -26.14
CA TYR A 31 -0.29 -27.59 -25.96
C TYR A 31 1.03 -28.32 -25.70
N ALA A 32 2.13 -27.87 -26.33
CA ALA A 32 3.45 -28.44 -26.10
C ALA A 32 3.81 -28.27 -24.60
N PRO A 33 4.00 -29.36 -23.81
CA PRO A 33 4.21 -29.30 -22.36
C PRO A 33 5.34 -28.33 -21.98
N ASN A 34 6.39 -28.28 -22.80
CA ASN A 34 7.53 -27.38 -22.63
C ASN A 34 7.15 -25.89 -22.64
N ARG A 35 6.17 -25.46 -23.44
CA ARG A 35 5.78 -24.04 -23.51
C ARG A 35 4.98 -23.60 -22.29
N LEU A 36 4.12 -24.49 -21.78
CA LEU A 36 3.33 -24.22 -20.58
C LEU A 36 4.22 -24.18 -19.33
N ALA A 37 5.23 -25.06 -19.25
CA ALA A 37 6.18 -25.09 -18.14
C ALA A 37 7.05 -23.83 -18.10
N VAL A 38 7.50 -23.35 -19.27
CA VAL A 38 8.25 -22.09 -19.39
C VAL A 38 7.40 -20.89 -18.95
N TYR A 39 6.14 -20.82 -19.37
CA TYR A 39 5.22 -19.75 -18.96
C TYR A 39 4.95 -19.78 -17.45
N ALA A 40 4.65 -20.96 -16.89
CA ALA A 40 4.41 -21.12 -15.47
C ALA A 40 5.62 -20.69 -14.62
N ARG A 41 6.83 -21.07 -15.05
CA ARG A 41 8.08 -20.65 -14.43
C ARG A 41 8.31 -19.14 -14.53
N LEU A 42 7.98 -18.53 -15.67
CA LEU A 42 8.10 -17.08 -15.87
C LEU A 42 7.18 -16.32 -14.92
N VAL A 43 5.89 -16.68 -14.87
CA VAL A 43 4.92 -16.03 -13.98
C VAL A 43 5.35 -16.18 -12.53
N ARG A 44 5.72 -17.39 -12.09
CA ARG A 44 6.21 -17.63 -10.73
C ARG A 44 7.45 -16.79 -10.40
N ASN A 45 8.44 -16.76 -11.27
CA ASN A 45 9.66 -15.97 -11.06
C ASN A 45 9.37 -14.46 -11.02
N ASN A 46 8.44 -13.99 -11.85
CA ASN A 46 8.02 -12.60 -11.85
C ASN A 46 7.27 -12.24 -10.56
N THR A 47 6.37 -13.10 -10.08
CA THR A 47 5.69 -12.95 -8.78
C THR A 47 6.71 -12.85 -7.66
N PHE A 48 7.70 -13.75 -7.62
CA PHE A 48 8.73 -13.73 -6.58
C PHE A 48 9.54 -12.44 -6.63
N GLY A 49 10.01 -12.07 -7.82
CA GLY A 49 10.78 -10.84 -7.99
C GLY A 49 9.97 -9.58 -7.66
N PHE A 50 8.64 -9.60 -7.85
CA PHE A 50 7.78 -8.48 -7.46
C PHE A 50 7.64 -8.38 -5.95
N VAL A 51 7.34 -9.50 -5.28
CA VAL A 51 7.28 -9.58 -3.81
C VAL A 51 8.61 -9.13 -3.19
N ASP A 52 9.74 -9.58 -3.73
CA ASP A 52 11.07 -9.19 -3.23
C ASP A 52 11.40 -7.70 -3.45
N ARG A 53 10.84 -7.06 -4.47
CA ARG A 53 11.02 -5.63 -4.72
C ARG A 53 10.08 -4.76 -3.88
N CYS A 54 8.89 -5.27 -3.54
CA CYS A 54 7.92 -4.55 -2.74
C CYS A 54 8.22 -4.62 -1.25
N PHE A 55 8.71 -5.77 -0.75
CA PHE A 55 8.92 -6.02 0.68
C PHE A 55 10.40 -6.17 1.00
N VAL A 56 11.15 -5.06 0.94
CA VAL A 56 12.61 -5.03 1.11
C VAL A 56 12.99 -5.04 2.58
N GLU A 57 12.30 -4.26 3.40
CA GLU A 57 12.56 -4.13 4.83
C GLU A 57 11.97 -5.30 5.61
N ALA A 58 10.71 -5.69 5.33
CA ALA A 58 10.10 -6.84 5.98
C ALA A 58 10.89 -8.14 5.75
N GLN A 59 11.46 -8.32 4.54
CA GLN A 59 12.27 -9.48 4.22
C GLN A 59 13.52 -9.60 5.11
N ARG A 60 14.09 -8.48 5.61
CA ARG A 60 15.29 -8.51 6.49
C ARG A 60 15.02 -9.17 7.84
N HIS A 61 13.77 -9.17 8.27
CA HIS A 61 13.31 -9.75 9.54
C HIS A 61 12.87 -11.21 9.43
N ILE A 62 12.91 -11.79 8.23
CA ILE A 62 12.44 -13.14 7.93
C ILE A 62 13.62 -13.99 7.46
N SER A 63 13.70 -15.25 7.89
CA SER A 63 14.75 -16.14 7.40
C SER A 63 14.58 -16.38 5.88
N PRO A 64 15.69 -16.50 5.11
CA PRO A 64 15.61 -16.74 3.67
C PRO A 64 14.77 -17.98 3.31
N GLU A 65 14.84 -19.03 4.13
CA GLU A 65 14.07 -20.26 3.96
C GLU A 65 12.57 -20.04 4.16
N GLN A 66 12.18 -19.33 5.24
CA GLN A 66 10.78 -19.01 5.51
C GLN A 66 10.21 -18.11 4.43
N TRP A 67 10.96 -17.09 3.99
CA TRP A 67 10.53 -16.19 2.93
C TRP A 67 10.27 -16.92 1.61
N LEU A 68 11.20 -17.79 1.21
CA LEU A 68 11.03 -18.60 0.00
C LEU A 68 9.81 -19.54 0.11
N GLN A 69 9.65 -20.23 1.25
CA GLN A 69 8.52 -21.13 1.48
C GLN A 69 7.18 -20.39 1.44
N THR A 70 7.10 -19.19 2.02
CA THR A 70 5.88 -18.37 1.98
C THR A 70 5.53 -17.95 0.56
N LYS A 71 6.51 -17.53 -0.25
CA LYS A 71 6.30 -17.19 -1.67
C LYS A 71 5.82 -18.40 -2.48
N GLU A 72 6.39 -19.58 -2.25
CA GLU A 72 5.94 -20.83 -2.87
C GLU A 72 4.49 -21.18 -2.49
N LEU A 73 4.18 -21.04 -1.21
CA LEU A 73 2.84 -21.29 -0.70
C LEU A 73 1.83 -20.31 -1.31
N PHE A 74 2.20 -19.04 -1.45
CA PHE A 74 1.40 -18.03 -2.13
C PHE A 74 1.18 -18.36 -3.61
N VAL A 75 2.19 -18.79 -4.35
CA VAL A 75 1.97 -19.16 -5.76
C VAL A 75 1.08 -20.40 -5.90
N ARG A 76 1.20 -21.37 -4.97
CA ARG A 76 0.40 -22.60 -4.98
C ARG A 76 -1.05 -22.39 -4.58
N GLU A 77 -1.28 -21.65 -3.50
CA GLU A 77 -2.58 -21.57 -2.82
C GLU A 77 -3.18 -20.16 -2.81
N GLY A 78 -2.36 -19.18 -3.19
CA GLY A 78 -2.77 -17.80 -3.33
C GLY A 78 -3.86 -17.65 -4.37
N LYS A 79 -4.69 -16.68 -4.05
CA LYS A 79 -5.77 -16.19 -4.85
C LYS A 79 -5.21 -15.11 -5.77
N ALA A 80 -4.29 -15.48 -6.67
CA ALA A 80 -3.79 -14.59 -7.72
C ALA A 80 -4.91 -14.32 -8.73
N HIS A 81 -5.76 -13.35 -8.44
CA HIS A 81 -6.94 -13.03 -9.26
C HIS A 81 -6.63 -11.96 -10.28
N SER A 82 -5.65 -11.11 -10.01
CA SER A 82 -5.32 -9.99 -10.87
C SER A 82 -4.14 -10.25 -11.80
N PRO A 83 -4.24 -9.88 -13.09
CA PRO A 83 -3.10 -9.83 -14.00
C PRO A 83 -2.21 -8.60 -13.77
N TYR A 84 -2.61 -7.65 -12.91
CA TYR A 84 -1.87 -6.42 -12.65
C TYR A 84 -0.85 -6.61 -11.53
N PHE A 85 0.40 -6.23 -11.79
CA PHE A 85 1.51 -6.45 -10.86
C PHE A 85 1.31 -5.75 -9.51
N GLN A 86 0.78 -4.53 -9.49
CA GLN A 86 0.49 -3.77 -8.26
C GLN A 86 -0.42 -4.53 -7.29
N ASP A 87 -1.33 -5.35 -7.80
CA ASP A 87 -2.26 -6.12 -6.97
C ASP A 87 -1.58 -7.33 -6.31
N ILE A 88 -0.44 -7.79 -6.83
CA ILE A 88 0.28 -8.96 -6.31
C ILE A 88 0.81 -8.69 -4.89
N ALA A 89 1.33 -7.48 -4.62
CA ALA A 89 1.83 -7.13 -3.30
C ALA A 89 0.69 -7.13 -2.26
N GLY A 90 -0.42 -6.48 -2.57
CA GLY A 90 -1.61 -6.46 -1.71
C GLY A 90 -2.23 -7.85 -1.51
N GLU A 91 -2.31 -8.67 -2.56
CA GLU A 91 -2.76 -10.06 -2.49
C GLU A 91 -1.82 -10.92 -1.62
N PHE A 92 -0.51 -10.72 -1.73
CA PHE A 92 0.49 -11.42 -0.92
C PHE A 92 0.40 -11.02 0.56
N LEU A 93 0.27 -9.72 0.86
CA LEU A 93 0.05 -9.23 2.21
C LEU A 93 -1.23 -9.81 2.82
N THR A 94 -2.34 -9.73 2.10
CA THR A 94 -3.65 -10.29 2.52
C THR A 94 -3.52 -11.79 2.80
N PHE A 95 -2.78 -12.51 1.95
CA PHE A 95 -2.52 -13.94 2.13
C PHE A 95 -1.71 -14.22 3.40
N CYS A 96 -0.67 -13.43 3.67
CA CYS A 96 0.16 -13.58 4.86
C CYS A 96 -0.60 -13.27 6.15
N GLN A 97 -1.44 -12.22 6.13
CA GLN A 97 -2.32 -11.84 7.24
C GLN A 97 -3.38 -12.92 7.51
N ALA A 98 -4.10 -13.38 6.48
CA ALA A 98 -5.18 -14.35 6.64
C ALA A 98 -4.71 -15.71 7.21
N ARG A 99 -3.42 -16.03 7.06
CA ARG A 99 -2.81 -17.28 7.52
C ARG A 99 -1.86 -17.10 8.70
N ASN A 100 -1.68 -15.87 9.20
CA ASN A 100 -0.74 -15.52 10.28
C ASN A 100 0.66 -16.12 10.03
N LEU A 101 1.19 -15.93 8.81
CA LEU A 101 2.48 -16.54 8.40
C LEU A 101 3.71 -15.87 9.04
N PHE A 102 3.54 -14.65 9.54
CA PHE A 102 4.56 -13.84 10.20
C PHE A 102 4.01 -13.22 11.49
N SER A 103 4.89 -12.67 12.32
CA SER A 103 4.48 -11.90 13.50
C SER A 103 3.72 -10.63 13.11
N GLU A 104 2.90 -10.12 14.02
CA GLU A 104 2.14 -8.88 13.80
C GLU A 104 3.04 -7.69 13.43
N ASN A 105 4.24 -7.60 14.03
CA ASN A 105 5.21 -6.55 13.73
C ASN A 105 5.70 -6.60 12.27
N ILE A 106 5.98 -7.81 11.76
CA ILE A 106 6.41 -7.99 10.37
C ILE A 106 5.24 -7.69 9.43
N LEU A 107 4.02 -8.12 9.77
CA LEU A 107 2.83 -7.82 8.97
C LEU A 107 2.52 -6.32 8.94
N ALA A 108 2.77 -5.59 10.02
CA ALA A 108 2.66 -4.14 10.08
C ALA A 108 3.68 -3.46 9.14
N LEU A 109 4.94 -3.91 9.17
CA LEU A 109 5.96 -3.40 8.24
C LEU A 109 5.64 -3.72 6.78
N MET A 110 5.12 -4.92 6.49
CA MET A 110 4.64 -5.25 5.15
C MET A 110 3.47 -4.37 4.71
N ASP A 111 2.53 -4.06 5.61
CA ASP A 111 1.44 -3.11 5.29
C ASP A 111 1.97 -1.71 4.97
N PHE A 112 2.98 -1.25 5.70
CA PHE A 112 3.66 0.02 5.44
C PHE A 112 4.35 0.03 4.06
N GLU A 113 5.14 -0.98 3.74
CA GLU A 113 5.80 -1.10 2.42
C GLU A 113 4.80 -1.20 1.26
N ASN A 114 3.72 -1.95 1.45
CA ASN A 114 2.64 -2.01 0.47
C ASN A 114 1.93 -0.65 0.30
N THR A 115 1.81 0.13 1.39
CA THR A 115 1.22 1.48 1.34
C THR A 115 2.10 2.46 0.55
N GLN A 116 3.42 2.37 0.68
CA GLN A 116 4.35 3.13 -0.17
C GLN A 116 4.15 2.83 -1.65
N LEU A 117 4.01 1.55 -2.00
CA LEU A 117 3.70 1.14 -3.37
C LEU A 117 2.35 1.72 -3.84
N LEU A 118 1.30 1.71 -3.00
CA LEU A 118 0.00 2.30 -3.34
C LEU A 118 0.10 3.79 -3.65
N ALA A 119 0.90 4.53 -2.88
CA ALA A 119 1.19 5.94 -3.16
C ALA A 119 1.95 6.12 -4.48
N GLU A 120 2.98 5.29 -4.72
CA GLU A 120 3.78 5.30 -5.95
C GLU A 120 2.92 5.11 -7.20
N VAL A 121 2.01 4.14 -7.18
CA VAL A 121 1.16 3.79 -8.34
C VAL A 121 -0.14 4.59 -8.41
N SER A 122 -0.42 5.46 -7.44
CA SER A 122 -1.65 6.26 -7.42
C SER A 122 -1.73 7.16 -8.64
N GLN A 123 -2.86 7.09 -9.35
CA GLN A 123 -3.16 7.90 -10.53
C GLN A 123 -3.66 9.31 -10.19
N ALA A 124 -3.74 9.64 -8.90
CA ALA A 124 -4.16 10.97 -8.45
C ALA A 124 -3.25 12.06 -8.99
N GLN A 125 -3.84 13.19 -9.39
CA GLN A 125 -3.09 14.37 -9.79
C GLN A 125 -2.87 15.25 -8.58
N VAL A 126 -1.61 15.39 -8.19
CA VAL A 126 -1.20 16.26 -7.09
C VAL A 126 -0.76 17.60 -7.69
N PRO A 127 -1.44 18.72 -7.36
CA PRO A 127 -1.08 20.02 -7.88
C PRO A 127 0.19 20.55 -7.18
N SER A 128 1.18 20.95 -7.96
CA SER A 128 2.43 21.53 -7.45
C SER A 128 2.31 23.00 -7.05
N GLU A 129 1.37 23.73 -7.66
CA GLU A 129 1.15 25.16 -7.41
C GLU A 129 -0.34 25.50 -7.37
N PHE A 130 -0.75 26.25 -6.35
CA PHE A 130 -2.10 26.79 -6.20
C PHE A 130 -2.10 27.99 -5.26
N GLU A 131 -3.08 28.87 -5.43
CA GLU A 131 -3.37 29.95 -4.47
C GLU A 131 -4.39 29.46 -3.44
N TRP A 132 -4.23 29.86 -2.18
CA TRP A 132 -5.15 29.52 -1.11
C TRP A 132 -5.19 30.63 -0.05
N ASP A 133 -6.31 30.71 0.65
CA ASP A 133 -6.53 31.52 1.84
C ASP A 133 -7.20 30.69 2.95
N SER A 134 -7.48 31.29 4.11
CA SER A 134 -8.06 30.57 5.25
C SER A 134 -9.50 30.07 5.00
N ALA A 135 -10.19 30.62 3.99
CA ALA A 135 -11.54 30.23 3.59
C ALA A 135 -11.54 29.21 2.44
N THR A 136 -10.38 28.91 1.86
CA THR A 136 -10.23 27.93 0.78
C THR A 136 -10.44 26.52 1.33
N VAL A 137 -11.38 25.79 0.73
CA VAL A 137 -11.65 24.40 1.09
C VAL A 137 -10.53 23.52 0.57
N MET A 138 -9.81 22.88 1.49
CA MET A 138 -8.72 21.97 1.21
C MET A 138 -9.19 20.53 1.43
N GLN A 139 -8.67 19.61 0.62
CA GLN A 139 -8.89 18.18 0.74
C GLN A 139 -7.58 17.47 1.07
N PHE A 140 -7.71 16.31 1.71
CA PHE A 140 -6.62 15.36 1.87
C PHE A 140 -6.24 14.75 0.52
N SER A 141 -4.95 14.57 0.27
CA SER A 141 -4.45 14.04 -1.00
C SER A 141 -4.93 12.62 -1.27
N ASP A 142 -5.42 12.37 -2.48
CA ASP A 142 -5.81 11.02 -2.94
C ASP A 142 -4.58 10.09 -3.14
N ALA A 143 -3.36 10.65 -3.10
CA ALA A 143 -2.10 9.91 -3.08
C ALA A 143 -1.47 9.85 -1.69
N ALA A 144 -2.20 10.23 -0.63
CA ALA A 144 -1.78 10.14 0.75
C ALA A 144 -2.58 9.09 1.52
N TYR A 145 -1.94 8.48 2.52
CA TYR A 145 -2.49 7.40 3.33
C TYR A 145 -2.09 7.58 4.79
N LEU A 146 -3.09 7.70 5.66
CA LEU A 146 -2.90 7.64 7.11
C LEU A 146 -2.95 6.20 7.59
N LYS A 147 -1.95 5.81 8.38
CA LYS A 147 -1.82 4.48 8.96
C LYS A 147 -1.48 4.56 10.44
N SER A 148 -1.95 3.58 11.20
CA SER A 148 -1.65 3.42 12.61
C SER A 148 -1.13 2.01 12.85
N TYR A 149 0.00 1.93 13.54
CA TYR A 149 0.65 0.68 13.90
C TYR A 149 0.86 0.62 15.41
N GLU A 150 0.72 -0.57 16.00
CA GLU A 150 1.00 -0.80 17.44
C GLU A 150 2.51 -0.86 17.75
N VAL A 151 3.33 -0.78 16.71
CA VAL A 151 4.78 -0.91 16.75
C VAL A 151 5.41 0.26 16.01
N ASP A 152 6.48 0.79 16.58
CA ASP A 152 7.36 1.76 15.93
C ASP A 152 8.56 1.02 15.30
N PHE A 153 8.70 1.20 14.00
CA PHE A 153 9.85 0.77 13.21
C PHE A 153 10.52 1.94 12.47
N LEU A 154 9.94 3.14 12.50
CA LEU A 154 10.48 4.29 11.77
C LEU A 154 11.61 4.96 12.54
N SER A 155 11.54 5.00 13.87
CA SER A 155 12.57 5.63 14.70
C SER A 155 13.94 4.95 14.62
N THR A 156 13.97 3.68 14.22
CA THR A 156 15.17 2.85 14.09
C THR A 156 15.58 2.59 12.64
N ASP A 157 14.95 3.27 11.68
CA ASP A 157 15.14 3.01 10.24
C ASP A 157 14.95 1.52 9.90
N PHE A 158 13.83 0.96 10.38
CA PHE A 158 13.40 -0.43 10.19
C PHE A 158 14.31 -1.51 10.78
N ALA A 159 15.33 -1.13 11.55
CA ALA A 159 16.28 -2.08 12.15
C ALA A 159 15.63 -2.89 13.29
N GLU A 160 14.75 -2.27 14.07
CA GLU A 160 14.13 -2.87 15.24
C GLU A 160 12.66 -2.47 15.40
N PHE A 161 11.91 -3.32 16.09
CA PHE A 161 10.50 -3.11 16.41
C PHE A 161 10.34 -2.71 17.88
N THR A 162 9.88 -1.49 18.13
CA THR A 162 9.58 -0.99 19.48
C THR A 162 8.07 -1.02 19.73
N LEU A 163 7.63 -1.55 20.88
CA LEU A 163 6.21 -1.58 21.26
C LEU A 163 5.74 -0.19 21.70
N ALA A 164 5.57 0.70 20.72
CA ALA A 164 5.09 2.05 20.87
C ALA A 164 4.13 2.36 19.70
N PRO A 165 2.84 2.59 19.98
CA PRO A 165 1.89 2.95 18.94
C PRO A 165 2.34 4.18 18.16
N THR A 166 2.38 4.06 16.83
CA THR A 166 2.88 5.10 15.92
C THR A 166 1.87 5.34 14.82
N GLN A 167 1.59 6.62 14.57
CA GLN A 167 0.80 7.09 13.45
C GLN A 167 1.76 7.53 12.34
N VAL A 168 1.48 7.09 11.12
CA VAL A 168 2.35 7.29 9.97
C VAL A 168 1.54 7.87 8.82
N LEU A 169 2.11 8.87 8.16
CA LEU A 169 1.64 9.30 6.86
C LEU A 169 2.59 8.75 5.80
N VAL A 170 2.02 8.21 4.73
CA VAL A 170 2.71 7.89 3.48
C VAL A 170 2.03 8.68 2.37
N TRP A 171 2.77 9.40 1.54
CA TRP A 171 2.18 10.17 0.46
C TRP A 171 3.11 10.26 -0.74
N ARG A 172 2.54 10.59 -1.91
CA ARG A 172 3.29 10.94 -3.10
C ARG A 172 3.09 12.43 -3.41
N ASP A 173 4.19 13.12 -3.70
CA ASP A 173 4.16 14.51 -4.15
C ASP A 173 3.98 14.61 -5.69
N SER A 174 4.01 15.84 -6.19
CA SER A 174 3.85 16.21 -7.60
C SER A 174 5.06 15.86 -8.46
N ASP A 175 6.23 15.67 -7.84
CA ASP A 175 7.46 15.19 -8.47
C ASP A 175 7.50 13.64 -8.57
N PHE A 176 6.44 12.97 -8.10
CA PHE A 176 6.30 11.51 -8.02
C PHE A 176 7.21 10.83 -6.99
N ASP A 177 7.75 11.59 -6.04
CA ASP A 177 8.52 11.03 -4.94
C ASP A 177 7.57 10.55 -3.83
N VAL A 178 7.80 9.32 -3.36
CA VAL A 178 7.06 8.74 -2.24
C VAL A 178 7.76 9.10 -0.94
N ASN A 179 7.02 9.79 -0.07
CA ASN A 179 7.48 10.29 1.20
C ASN A 179 6.72 9.60 2.33
N TYR A 180 7.33 9.52 3.50
CA TYR A 180 6.69 9.03 4.71
C TYR A 180 7.23 9.72 5.96
N GLN A 181 6.39 9.86 6.98
CA GLN A 181 6.83 10.37 8.29
C GLN A 181 5.92 9.88 9.42
N ALA A 182 6.50 9.73 10.61
CA ALA A 182 5.72 9.60 11.84
C ALA A 182 5.02 10.94 12.16
N LEU A 183 3.79 10.86 12.65
CA LEU A 183 2.93 11.99 12.93
C LEU A 183 2.88 12.30 14.42
N THR A 184 2.73 13.58 14.74
CA THR A 184 2.25 13.97 16.08
C THR A 184 0.75 13.75 16.19
N GLU A 185 0.22 13.70 17.42
CA GLU A 185 -1.22 13.55 17.65
C GLU A 185 -2.05 14.65 16.95
N LEU A 186 -1.52 15.88 16.92
CA LEU A 186 -2.19 17.02 16.28
C LEU A 186 -2.15 16.94 14.75
N ASP A 187 -1.03 16.48 14.17
CA ASP A 187 -0.94 16.21 12.73
C ASP A 187 -1.98 15.15 12.34
N PHE A 188 -2.01 14.03 13.07
CA PHE A 188 -2.92 12.93 12.78
C PHE A 188 -4.38 13.33 12.92
N TRP A 189 -4.73 14.08 13.97
CA TRP A 189 -6.09 14.60 14.14
C TRP A 189 -6.50 15.49 12.96
N LEU A 190 -5.67 16.45 12.57
CA LEU A 190 -5.98 17.37 11.46
C LEU A 190 -6.15 16.60 10.15
N LEU A 191 -5.21 15.73 9.82
CA LEU A 191 -5.25 14.99 8.57
C LEU A 191 -6.42 13.99 8.55
N SER A 192 -6.73 13.36 9.69
CA SER A 192 -7.91 12.49 9.82
C SER A 192 -9.21 13.27 9.61
N TYR A 193 -9.29 14.49 10.16
CA TYR A 193 -10.42 15.40 9.94
C TYR A 193 -10.59 15.72 8.45
N LEU A 194 -9.50 16.08 7.76
CA LEU A 194 -9.53 16.40 6.32
C LEU A 194 -9.80 15.18 5.43
N GLN A 195 -9.40 13.98 5.87
CA GLN A 195 -9.67 12.73 5.16
C GLN A 195 -11.17 12.36 5.23
N GLU A 196 -11.86 12.69 6.33
CA GLU A 196 -13.30 12.49 6.46
C GLU A 196 -14.11 13.57 5.73
N GLN A 197 -13.65 14.82 5.80
CA GLN A 197 -14.34 15.96 5.21
C GLN A 197 -13.35 17.04 4.76
N ALA A 198 -13.42 17.40 3.47
CA ALA A 198 -12.75 18.58 2.97
C ALA A 198 -13.28 19.84 3.67
N SER A 199 -12.37 20.68 4.15
CA SER A 199 -12.70 21.83 4.98
C SER A 199 -11.74 22.99 4.78
N ALA A 200 -12.20 24.19 5.13
CA ALA A 200 -11.36 25.37 5.18
C ALA A 200 -10.65 25.49 6.54
N LEU A 201 -9.49 26.17 6.56
CA LEU A 201 -8.73 26.39 7.80
C LEU A 201 -9.59 27.08 8.87
N ASP A 202 -10.40 28.08 8.48
CA ASP A 202 -11.27 28.80 9.41
C ASP A 202 -12.32 27.89 10.07
N GLU A 203 -12.81 26.87 9.36
CA GLU A 203 -13.76 25.88 9.90
C GLU A 203 -13.08 24.96 10.90
N VAL A 204 -11.88 24.47 10.57
CA VAL A 204 -11.08 23.61 11.47
C VAL A 204 -10.71 24.37 12.74
N LEU A 205 -10.31 25.64 12.61
CA LEU A 205 -10.00 26.50 13.76
C LEU A 205 -11.25 26.75 14.63
N THR A 206 -12.42 26.85 14.02
CA THR A 206 -13.68 27.00 14.76
C THR A 206 -14.04 25.72 15.51
N ALA A 207 -13.94 24.56 14.86
CA ALA A 207 -14.17 23.27 15.50
C ALA A 207 -13.22 23.03 16.69
N LEU A 208 -11.94 23.41 16.57
CA LEU A 208 -10.97 23.29 17.67
C LEU A 208 -11.33 24.17 18.88
N LYS A 209 -11.83 25.40 18.65
CA LYS A 209 -12.24 26.33 19.72
C LYS A 209 -13.45 25.82 20.51
N GLU A 210 -14.34 25.05 19.89
CA GLU A 210 -15.49 24.45 20.57
C GLU A 210 -15.09 23.29 21.50
N VAL A 211 -13.97 22.64 21.21
CA VAL A 211 -13.49 21.46 21.97
C VAL A 211 -12.51 21.85 23.10
N VAL A 212 -11.76 22.95 22.95
CA VAL A 212 -10.70 23.35 23.90
C VAL A 212 -10.86 24.82 24.35
N GLU A 213 -11.11 25.03 25.65
CA GLU A 213 -11.34 26.35 26.25
C GLU A 213 -10.13 27.32 26.16
N ASP A 214 -8.88 26.82 26.16
CA ASP A 214 -7.66 27.63 25.97
C ASP A 214 -6.88 27.18 24.73
N SER A 215 -7.37 27.59 23.56
CA SER A 215 -6.88 27.15 22.25
C SER A 215 -5.89 28.13 21.58
N THR A 216 -5.54 29.26 22.22
CA THR A 216 -4.75 30.33 21.58
C THR A 216 -3.40 29.84 21.05
N HIS A 217 -2.68 29.04 21.83
CA HIS A 217 -1.41 28.45 21.40
C HIS A 217 -1.60 27.35 20.35
N LEU A 218 -2.68 26.56 20.46
CA LEU A 218 -2.99 25.48 19.51
C LEU A 218 -3.37 26.03 18.13
N ILE A 219 -4.03 27.19 18.06
CA ILE A 219 -4.37 27.85 16.79
C ILE A 219 -3.10 28.16 16.00
N SER A 220 -2.11 28.78 16.62
CA SER A 220 -0.86 29.12 15.93
C SER A 220 -0.10 27.88 15.45
N ILE A 221 -0.10 26.81 16.26
CA ILE A 221 0.49 25.54 15.86
C ILE A 221 -0.29 24.93 14.69
N LEU A 222 -1.62 24.95 14.74
CA LEU A 222 -2.45 24.36 13.69
C LEU A 222 -2.25 25.07 12.35
N GLU A 223 -2.13 26.40 12.34
CA GLU A 223 -1.78 27.15 11.13
C GLU A 223 -0.41 26.76 10.56
N GLN A 224 0.57 26.50 11.43
CA GLN A 224 1.89 26.02 11.01
C GLN A 224 1.81 24.60 10.43
N ILE A 225 1.05 23.71 11.08
CA ILE A 225 0.80 22.35 10.60
C ILE A 225 0.07 22.37 9.25
N TRP A 226 -0.94 23.22 9.10
CA TRP A 226 -1.65 23.40 7.84
C TRP A 226 -0.70 23.82 6.70
N ARG A 227 0.14 24.83 6.94
CA ARG A 227 1.16 25.28 5.98
C ARG A 227 2.19 24.19 5.69
N LYS A 228 2.62 23.43 6.71
CA LYS A 228 3.52 22.28 6.55
C LYS A 228 2.93 21.28 5.57
N TRP A 229 1.66 20.91 5.72
CA TRP A 229 1.02 19.89 4.89
C TRP A 229 0.64 20.38 3.50
N ILE A 230 0.42 21.69 3.31
CA ILE A 230 0.34 22.31 1.98
C ILE A 230 1.67 22.21 1.27
N ASN A 231 2.76 22.60 1.94
CA ASN A 231 4.09 22.60 1.34
C ASN A 231 4.60 21.19 1.04
N ALA A 232 4.14 20.19 1.80
CA ALA A 232 4.40 18.79 1.55
C ALA A 232 3.42 18.16 0.53
N GLU A 233 2.47 18.93 0.00
CA GLU A 233 1.47 18.51 -0.97
C GLU A 233 0.55 17.37 -0.51
N VAL A 234 0.38 17.27 0.81
CA VAL A 234 -0.51 16.31 1.48
C VAL A 234 -1.94 16.84 1.53
N ILE A 235 -2.09 18.17 1.54
CA ILE A 235 -3.39 18.83 1.45
C ILE A 235 -3.35 19.88 0.33
N TYR A 236 -4.40 19.93 -0.47
CA TYR A 236 -4.51 20.86 -1.60
C TYR A 236 -5.97 21.26 -1.84
N PRO A 237 -6.27 22.31 -2.62
CA PRO A 237 -7.63 22.77 -2.82
C PRO A 237 -8.50 21.68 -3.46
N GLN A 238 -9.74 21.60 -3.02
CA GLN A 238 -10.69 20.67 -3.61
C GLN A 238 -11.01 21.09 -5.05
N THR A 239 -10.61 20.28 -6.03
CA THR A 239 -11.01 20.46 -7.42
C THR A 239 -12.43 19.91 -7.62
N ASN A 240 -13.38 20.80 -7.95
CA ASN A 240 -14.75 20.44 -8.35
C ASN A 240 -14.80 19.64 -9.65
#